data_AF-A0A7S3M8N0-F1
#
_entry.id   AF-A0A7S3M8N0-F1
#
_cell.length_a   1.000
_cell.length_b   1.000
_cell.length_c   1.000
_cell.angle_alpha   90.00
_cell.angle_beta   90.00
_cell.angle_gamma   90.00
#
_symmetry.space_group_name_H-M   'P 1'
#
loop_
_entity.id
_entity.type
_entity.pdbx_description
1 polymer ?
#
loop_
_entity_poly.entity_id
_entity_poly.type
_entity_poly.pdbx_seq_one_letter_code
_entity_poly.pdbx_strand_id
1 'polypeptide(L)'
;REKRRRKQQQEYVNKNRAPGQAGAAPGGGGGVGGQSMFWDGFQWVPRADTGGANDVNANRKNRRLYLGNLPYHLGVTEDSFSKQLYETMRDRGMCNDPNQNPVLHVWFARDKGANYGFCEVASMEETER
;
A
#
# COMPACT_ATOMS: atom_id res chain seq x y z
N ARG A 1 -0.77 13.33 9.64
CA ARG A 1 0.05 12.75 8.55
C ARG A 1 -0.85 12.17 7.46
N GLU A 2 -1.73 11.23 7.80
CA GLU A 2 -2.66 10.57 6.86
C GLU A 2 -3.66 11.51 6.17
N LYS A 3 -4.28 12.44 6.91
CA LYS A 3 -5.21 13.45 6.33
C LYS A 3 -4.56 14.33 5.26
N ARG A 4 -3.27 14.68 5.42
CA ARG A 4 -2.51 15.46 4.43
C ARG A 4 -2.19 14.63 3.19
N ARG A 5 -1.79 13.37 3.39
CA ARG A 5 -1.54 12.39 2.32
C ARG A 5 -2.78 12.17 1.45
N ARG A 6 -3.93 11.97 2.09
CA ARG A 6 -5.23 11.78 1.41
C ARG A 6 -5.65 13.02 0.60
N LYS A 7 -5.37 14.22 1.11
CA LYS A 7 -5.63 15.48 0.40
C LYS A 7 -4.76 15.64 -0.84
N GLN A 8 -3.44 15.41 -0.74
CA GLN A 8 -2.53 15.45 -1.89
C GLN A 8 -2.90 14.43 -2.97
N GLN A 9 -3.35 13.24 -2.57
CA GLN A 9 -3.83 12.23 -3.51
C GLN A 9 -5.11 12.64 -4.22
N GLN A 10 -6.05 13.22 -3.49
CA GLN A 10 -7.30 13.71 -4.08
C GLN A 10 -7.04 14.84 -5.08
N GLU A 11 -6.08 15.73 -4.78
CA GLU A 11 -5.62 16.77 -5.70
C GLU A 11 -4.94 16.18 -6.95
N TYR A 12 -4.08 15.17 -6.80
CA TYR A 12 -3.42 14.49 -7.92
C TYR A 12 -4.40 13.75 -8.83
N VAL A 13 -5.35 13.01 -8.24
CA VAL A 13 -6.41 12.31 -8.99
C VAL A 13 -7.29 13.30 -9.72
N ASN A 14 -7.72 14.39 -9.06
CA ASN A 14 -8.54 15.41 -9.71
C ASN A 14 -7.80 16.11 -10.86
N LYS A 15 -6.48 16.32 -10.72
CA LYS A 15 -5.65 16.93 -11.76
C LYS A 15 -5.49 16.01 -12.98
N ASN A 16 -5.38 14.70 -12.76
CA ASN A 16 -5.11 13.73 -13.82
C ASN A 16 -6.37 13.05 -14.36
N ARG A 17 -7.52 13.24 -13.71
CA ARG A 17 -8.82 12.79 -14.20
C ARG A 17 -9.28 13.74 -15.31
N ALA A 18 -9.20 13.30 -16.56
CA ALA A 18 -9.73 14.04 -17.69
C ALA A 18 -11.25 14.32 -17.50
N PRO A 19 -11.74 15.53 -17.86
CA PRO A 19 -13.15 15.85 -17.79
C PRO A 19 -13.88 15.05 -18.89
N GLY A 20 -14.53 13.95 -18.51
CA GLY A 20 -15.32 13.14 -19.45
C GLY A 20 -15.60 11.70 -19.02
N GLN A 21 -14.82 11.13 -18.09
CA GLN A 21 -15.01 9.72 -17.70
C GLN A 21 -15.90 9.58 -16.45
N ALA A 22 -17.19 9.88 -16.65
CA ALA A 22 -18.27 9.38 -15.81
C ALA A 22 -18.84 8.13 -16.48
N GLY A 23 -18.52 6.96 -15.95
CA GLY A 23 -19.10 5.68 -16.38
C GLY A 23 -18.33 5.00 -17.52
N ALA A 24 -17.30 4.22 -17.17
CA ALA A 24 -16.84 3.16 -18.05
C ALA A 24 -16.63 1.89 -17.23
N ALA A 25 -17.49 0.91 -17.49
CA ALA A 25 -17.34 -0.48 -17.08
C ALA A 25 -16.03 -1.07 -17.63
N PRO A 26 -15.51 -2.17 -17.07
CA PRO A 26 -14.19 -2.68 -17.40
C PRO A 26 -14.25 -3.43 -18.73
N GLY A 27 -13.91 -2.75 -19.83
CA GLY A 27 -13.83 -3.43 -21.10
C GLY A 27 -13.68 -2.48 -22.28
N GLY A 28 -12.48 -2.40 -22.81
CA GLY A 28 -12.26 -2.08 -24.22
C GLY A 28 -11.83 -0.66 -24.54
N GLY A 29 -10.77 -0.59 -25.33
CA GLY A 29 -10.64 0.40 -26.39
C GLY A 29 -9.80 1.63 -26.04
N GLY A 30 -8.67 1.75 -26.73
CA GLY A 30 -7.81 2.92 -26.67
C GLY A 30 -8.50 4.20 -27.15
N GLY A 31 -8.00 5.33 -26.66
CA GLY A 31 -8.47 6.65 -27.07
C GLY A 31 -8.05 7.77 -26.12
N VAL A 32 -6.91 8.39 -26.45
CA VAL A 32 -6.58 9.82 -26.28
C VAL A 32 -6.60 10.43 -24.87
N GLY A 33 -5.40 10.73 -24.36
CA GLY A 33 -5.14 11.99 -23.63
C GLY A 33 -5.22 12.00 -22.10
N GLY A 34 -5.36 10.86 -21.44
CA GLY A 34 -5.27 10.77 -19.97
C GLY A 34 -4.49 9.55 -19.54
N GLN A 35 -3.51 9.72 -18.65
CA GLN A 35 -2.81 8.59 -18.04
C GLN A 35 -3.86 7.70 -17.34
N SER A 36 -4.02 6.46 -17.82
CA SER A 36 -4.95 5.51 -17.22
C SER A 36 -4.49 5.21 -15.80
N MET A 37 -5.33 5.47 -14.80
CA MET A 37 -5.00 5.26 -13.38
C MET A 37 -5.54 3.91 -12.92
N PHE A 38 -4.85 3.25 -11.99
CA PHE A 38 -5.39 2.08 -11.29
C PHE A 38 -5.25 2.24 -9.78
N TRP A 39 -6.15 1.61 -9.05
CA TRP A 39 -6.10 1.57 -7.60
C TRP A 39 -5.11 0.49 -7.18
N ASP A 40 -3.98 0.88 -6.58
CA ASP A 40 -3.02 -0.09 -6.00
C ASP A 40 -3.51 -0.63 -4.65
N GLY A 41 -4.64 -0.11 -4.16
CA GLY A 41 -5.25 -0.48 -2.89
C GLY A 41 -4.82 0.34 -1.68
N PHE A 42 -4.07 1.41 -1.91
CA PHE A 42 -3.82 2.48 -0.96
C PHE A 42 -3.84 3.88 -1.61
N GLN A 43 -3.48 3.96 -2.88
CA GLN A 43 -3.47 5.17 -3.70
C GLN A 43 -3.78 4.86 -5.17
N TRP A 44 -4.11 5.91 -5.92
CA TRP A 44 -4.23 5.82 -7.37
C TRP A 44 -2.85 5.98 -8.00
N VAL A 45 -2.40 4.98 -8.75
CA VAL A 45 -1.10 4.97 -9.42
C VAL A 45 -1.30 5.04 -10.93
N PRO A 46 -0.48 5.80 -11.68
CA PRO A 46 -0.51 5.78 -13.13
C PRO A 46 -0.19 4.38 -13.65
N ARG A 47 -0.94 3.90 -14.63
CA ARG A 47 -0.51 2.74 -15.42
C ARG A 47 0.67 3.20 -16.28
N ALA A 48 1.87 2.76 -15.93
CA ALA A 48 2.94 2.69 -16.92
C ALA A 48 2.55 1.61 -17.95
N ASP A 49 2.96 1.77 -19.21
CA ASP A 49 2.66 0.84 -20.32
C ASP A 49 3.36 -0.54 -20.17
N THR A 50 3.72 -0.92 -18.95
CA THR A 50 4.52 -2.10 -18.61
C THR A 50 3.70 -3.06 -17.76
N GLY A 51 3.16 -4.11 -18.39
CA GLY A 51 2.66 -5.31 -17.71
C GLY A 51 1.24 -5.21 -17.11
N GLY A 52 0.51 -6.32 -17.12
CA GLY A 52 -0.93 -6.36 -16.85
C GLY A 52 -1.29 -5.99 -15.40
N ALA A 53 -2.50 -5.48 -15.21
CA ALA A 53 -3.04 -5.15 -13.88
C ALA A 53 -3.00 -6.33 -12.87
N ASN A 54 -2.96 -7.56 -13.37
CA ASN A 54 -2.84 -8.78 -12.58
C ASN A 54 -1.46 -8.93 -11.94
N ASP A 55 -0.38 -8.53 -12.62
CA ASP A 55 1.00 -8.67 -12.14
C ASP A 55 1.26 -7.74 -10.94
N VAL A 56 0.69 -6.53 -10.98
CA VAL A 56 0.83 -5.55 -9.90
C VAL A 56 0.06 -5.96 -8.64
N ASN A 57 -1.16 -6.49 -8.80
CA ASN A 57 -1.95 -6.99 -7.67
C ASN A 57 -1.39 -8.29 -7.08
N ALA A 58 -0.81 -9.16 -7.91
CA ALA A 58 -0.09 -10.36 -7.45
C ALA A 58 1.15 -9.97 -6.65
N ASN A 59 1.96 -9.04 -7.17
CA ASN A 59 3.12 -8.49 -6.47
C ASN A 59 2.74 -7.90 -5.10
N ARG A 60 1.59 -7.22 -5.01
CA ARG A 60 1.10 -6.68 -3.73
C ARG A 60 0.81 -7.74 -2.67
N LYS A 61 0.18 -8.86 -3.04
CA LYS A 61 -0.06 -9.97 -2.10
C LYS A 61 1.24 -10.55 -1.57
N ASN A 62 2.27 -10.62 -2.42
CA ASN A 62 3.57 -11.17 -2.05
C ASN A 62 4.36 -10.25 -1.11
N ARG A 63 4.08 -8.94 -1.09
CA ARG A 63 4.68 -7.98 -0.14
C ARG A 63 3.93 -7.87 1.20
N ARG A 64 3.09 -8.85 1.53
CA ARG A 64 2.27 -8.86 2.73
C ARG A 64 2.74 -9.92 3.71
N LEU A 65 3.19 -9.49 4.87
CA LEU A 65 3.56 -10.35 5.97
C LEU A 65 2.34 -10.66 6.85
N TYR A 66 2.19 -11.93 7.24
CA TYR A 66 1.26 -12.35 8.28
C TYR A 66 1.92 -12.13 9.65
N LEU A 67 1.21 -11.45 10.54
CA LEU A 67 1.65 -11.18 11.91
C LEU A 67 0.85 -12.04 12.86
N GLY A 68 1.44 -13.11 13.38
CA GLY A 68 0.79 -13.99 14.37
C GLY A 68 1.07 -13.57 15.80
N ASN A 69 0.29 -14.11 16.74
CA ASN A 69 0.50 -13.98 18.18
C ASN A 69 0.60 -12.52 18.66
N LEU A 70 -0.25 -11.64 18.13
CA LEU A 70 -0.19 -10.22 18.48
C LEU A 70 -0.64 -9.99 19.94
N PRO A 71 0.16 -9.29 20.76
CA PRO A 71 -0.11 -9.12 22.19
C PRO A 71 -1.08 -7.96 22.44
N TYR A 72 -2.33 -8.07 21.98
CA TYR A 72 -3.32 -6.99 22.13
C TYR A 72 -3.58 -6.62 23.59
N HIS A 73 -3.52 -7.60 24.48
CA HIS A 73 -3.70 -7.42 25.92
C HIS A 73 -2.62 -6.52 26.55
N LEU A 74 -1.50 -6.30 25.86
CA LEU A 74 -0.44 -5.38 26.28
C LEU A 74 -0.57 -3.99 25.64
N GLY A 75 -1.67 -3.70 24.95
CA GLY A 75 -1.94 -2.39 24.37
C GLY A 75 -1.19 -2.11 23.05
N VAL A 76 -0.68 -3.13 22.36
CA VAL A 76 -0.08 -2.95 21.03
C VAL A 76 -1.12 -2.43 20.04
N THR A 77 -0.74 -1.36 19.34
CA THR A 77 -1.50 -0.72 18.26
C THR A 77 -0.77 -0.85 16.93
N GLU A 78 -1.52 -0.72 15.86
CA GLU A 78 -1.04 -0.73 14.48
C GLU A 78 0.04 0.34 14.26
N ASP A 79 -0.18 1.55 14.81
CA ASP A 79 0.77 2.67 14.76
C ASP A 79 2.06 2.36 15.53
N SER A 80 1.94 1.83 16.77
CA SER A 80 3.12 1.47 17.57
C SER A 80 3.92 0.35 16.93
N PHE A 81 3.23 -0.65 16.36
CA PHE A 81 3.88 -1.76 15.67
C PHE A 81 4.58 -1.31 14.40
N SER A 82 3.91 -0.49 13.56
CA SER A 82 4.50 0.06 12.34
C SER A 82 5.78 0.85 12.62
N LYS A 83 5.77 1.68 13.68
CA LYS A 83 6.95 2.43 14.11
C LYS A 83 8.10 1.52 14.55
N GLN A 84 7.83 0.57 15.44
CA GLN A 84 8.84 -0.35 15.97
C GLN A 84 9.43 -1.25 14.89
N LEU A 85 8.59 -1.73 13.96
CA LEU A 85 9.05 -2.54 12.84
C LEU A 85 10.01 -1.73 11.95
N TYR A 86 9.65 -0.50 11.58
CA TYR A 86 10.53 0.36 10.81
C TYR A 86 11.85 0.65 11.53
N GLU A 87 11.81 1.05 12.80
CA GLU A 87 13.02 1.32 13.58
C GLU A 87 13.92 0.08 13.64
N THR A 88 13.34 -1.09 13.88
CA THR A 88 14.08 -2.36 13.91
C THR A 88 14.68 -2.70 12.54
N MET A 89 13.92 -2.54 11.45
CA MET A 89 14.42 -2.77 10.09
C MET A 89 15.57 -1.83 9.75
N ARG A 90 15.43 -0.54 10.08
CA ARG A 90 16.46 0.47 9.84
C ARG A 90 17.73 0.18 10.64
N ASP A 91 17.59 -0.09 11.93
CA ASP A 91 18.72 -0.29 12.84
C ASP A 91 19.47 -1.61 12.53
N ARG A 92 18.81 -2.57 11.86
CA ARG A 92 19.42 -3.82 11.38
C ARG A 92 19.88 -3.77 9.91
N GLY A 93 19.77 -2.63 9.23
CA GLY A 93 20.16 -2.50 7.83
C GLY A 93 19.30 -3.33 6.86
N MET A 94 18.03 -3.55 7.20
CA MET A 94 17.07 -4.33 6.41
C MET A 94 16.23 -3.47 5.47
N CYS A 95 16.31 -2.14 5.57
CA CYS A 95 15.70 -1.21 4.62
C CYS A 95 16.58 -1.05 3.37
N ASN A 96 15.96 -0.90 2.20
CA ASN A 96 16.67 -0.55 0.98
C ASN A 96 17.21 0.90 1.04
N ASP A 97 16.46 1.82 1.64
CA ASP A 97 16.92 3.16 2.04
C ASP A 97 16.60 3.37 3.53
N PRO A 98 17.59 3.58 4.42
CA PRO A 98 17.34 3.80 5.84
C PRO A 98 16.51 5.06 6.14
N ASN A 99 16.45 6.03 5.23
CA ASN A 99 15.67 7.26 5.38
C ASN A 99 14.21 7.13 4.90
N GLN A 100 13.86 6.00 4.30
CA GLN A 100 12.51 5.70 3.83
C GLN A 100 11.90 4.58 4.67
N ASN A 101 10.67 4.78 5.16
CA ASN A 101 9.96 3.74 5.90
C ASN A 101 9.36 2.73 4.90
N PRO A 102 9.78 1.46 4.92
CA PRO A 102 9.27 0.45 4.00
C PRO A 102 7.89 -0.10 4.43
N VAL A 103 7.47 0.11 5.68
CA VAL A 103 6.16 -0.30 6.19
C VAL A 103 5.09 0.66 5.66
N LEU A 104 4.26 0.18 4.75
CA LEU A 104 3.19 0.97 4.13
C LEU A 104 1.92 0.98 4.96
N HIS A 105 1.52 -0.18 5.48
CA HIS A 105 0.27 -0.32 6.21
C HIS A 105 0.28 -1.53 7.15
N VAL A 106 -0.27 -1.36 8.34
CA VAL A 106 -0.45 -2.43 9.33
C VAL A 106 -1.92 -2.43 9.75
N TRP A 107 -2.54 -3.60 9.77
CA TRP A 107 -3.91 -3.75 10.26
C TRP A 107 -4.06 -5.06 11.02
N PHE A 108 -4.72 -4.99 12.17
CA PHE A 108 -4.98 -6.16 12.98
C PHE A 108 -6.41 -6.65 12.73
N ALA A 109 -6.60 -7.97 12.67
CA ALA A 109 -7.90 -8.60 12.45
C ALA A 109 -8.70 -8.70 13.76
N ARG A 110 -8.80 -7.58 14.49
CA ARG A 110 -9.44 -7.49 15.82
C ARG A 110 -10.94 -7.82 15.76
N ASP A 111 -11.58 -7.42 14.67
CA ASP A 111 -13.00 -7.66 14.36
C ASP A 111 -13.37 -9.14 14.35
N LYS A 112 -12.39 -10.03 14.11
CA LYS A 112 -12.58 -11.48 14.06
C LYS A 112 -12.24 -12.18 15.37
N GLY A 113 -11.98 -11.42 16.44
CA GLY A 113 -11.51 -11.97 17.73
C GLY A 113 -10.15 -12.67 17.62
N ALA A 114 -9.38 -12.35 16.58
CA ALA A 114 -8.21 -13.13 16.19
C ALA A 114 -6.90 -12.40 16.52
N ASN A 115 -5.94 -13.12 17.08
CA ASN A 115 -4.62 -12.60 17.48
C ASN A 115 -3.62 -12.54 16.32
N TYR A 116 -4.08 -12.03 15.17
CA TYR A 116 -3.23 -11.82 14.02
C TYR A 116 -3.54 -10.52 13.28
N GLY A 117 -2.57 -10.09 12.48
CA GLY A 117 -2.69 -8.95 11.59
C GLY A 117 -1.86 -9.17 10.34
N PHE A 118 -1.72 -8.10 9.57
CA PHE A 118 -0.87 -8.09 8.40
C PHE A 118 -0.08 -6.79 8.33
N CYS A 119 1.09 -6.88 7.72
CA CYS A 119 1.92 -5.74 7.36
C CYS A 119 2.15 -5.76 5.84
N GLU A 120 1.89 -4.65 5.17
CA GLU A 120 2.25 -4.44 3.77
C GLU A 120 3.55 -3.64 3.69
N VAL A 121 4.51 -4.15 2.91
CA VAL A 121 5.85 -3.59 2.74
C VAL A 121 6.01 -3.02 1.33
N ALA A 122 6.89 -2.03 1.17
CA ALA A 122 7.11 -1.30 -0.07
C ALA A 122 7.70 -2.15 -1.19
N SER A 123 8.58 -3.10 -0.88
CA SER A 123 9.24 -3.96 -1.86
C SER A 123 9.23 -5.44 -1.46
N MET A 124 9.36 -6.31 -2.47
CA MET A 124 9.52 -7.76 -2.27
C MET A 124 10.80 -8.06 -1.50
N GLU A 125 11.90 -7.40 -1.87
CA GLU A 125 13.21 -7.57 -1.24
C GLU A 125 13.16 -7.27 0.26
N GLU A 126 12.54 -6.17 0.67
CA GLU A 126 12.38 -5.83 2.10
C GLU A 126 11.38 -6.73 2.82
N THR A 127 10.53 -7.47 2.08
CA THR A 127 9.62 -8.47 2.66
C THR A 127 10.34 -9.78 2.98
N GLU A 128 11.40 -10.11 2.25
CA GLU A 128 12.16 -11.38 2.38
C GLU A 128 13.29 -11.33 3.43
N ARG A 129 13.63 -10.14 3.95
CA ARG A 129 14.67 -9.91 4.97
C ARG A 129 14.13 -10.12 6.39
#